data_AF-H5Y0R4-F1
#
_entry.id   AF-H5Y0R4-F1
#
_cell.length_a   1.000
_cell.length_b   1.000
_cell.length_c   1.000
_cell.angle_alpha   90.00
_cell.angle_beta   90.00
_cell.angle_gamma   90.00
#
_symmetry.space_group_name_H-M   'P 1'
#
loop_
_entity.id
_entity.type
_entity.pdbx_description
1 polymer ?
#
loop_
_entity_poly.entity_id
_entity_poly.type
_entity_poly.pdbx_seq_one_letter_code
_entity_poly.pdbx_strand_id
1 'polypeptide(L)'
;MAGMIQFRFNADYVQRFDSLAARLGLNRTQVIRNLLSNDTILIDMIEEKAKTLQQITIEDVFGAKEGTPSIITIRLNKVFEERFNDLAAGLGINRVQVLRNLLSGDEILVSGVCKKAKTIKVRSLDAVKNEQNPSCQQPVNNIAVESFSTSQEHQKHQDGINLFSKFYGENEHTQSPLRRGRKKKILSDIDHSEERRLIIAHLNKMTGKNFGLDTKESLTAIDKMLEEGKKLDEFIRIIDNMVSVWLDDPKMNVRLCPETLFRPRHWEKYLNANSSSNGDIKQTGLKKKNDKYENFYL
;
A
#
# COMPACT_ATOMS: atom_id res chain seq x y z
N MET A 1 -16.88 -3.35 -3.54
CA MET A 1 -16.08 -4.50 -4.03
C MET A 1 -14.71 -4.01 -4.48
N ALA A 2 -13.69 -4.86 -4.48
CA ALA A 2 -12.36 -4.53 -5.02
C ALA A 2 -12.26 -5.08 -6.46
N GLY A 3 -11.83 -4.25 -7.41
CA GLY A 3 -11.64 -4.64 -8.80
C GLY A 3 -10.29 -5.35 -8.98
N MET A 4 -10.27 -6.39 -9.83
CA MET A 4 -9.04 -6.93 -10.38
C MET A 4 -8.85 -6.35 -11.78
N ILE A 5 -7.84 -5.48 -11.93
CA ILE A 5 -7.51 -4.86 -13.22
C ILE A 5 -6.34 -5.62 -13.82
N GLN A 6 -6.49 -6.06 -15.07
CA GLN A 6 -5.46 -6.78 -15.81
C GLN A 6 -4.71 -5.83 -16.76
N PHE A 7 -3.39 -5.92 -16.76
CA PHE A 7 -2.50 -5.14 -17.61
C PHE A 7 -1.62 -6.08 -18.43
N ARG A 8 -1.60 -5.88 -19.75
CA ARG A 8 -0.81 -6.69 -20.69
C ARG A 8 0.50 -5.96 -21.01
N PHE A 9 1.63 -6.54 -20.59
CA PHE A 9 2.96 -5.98 -20.75
C PHE A 9 3.89 -6.94 -21.49
N ASN A 10 4.91 -6.38 -22.16
CA ASN A 10 6.04 -7.17 -22.66
C ASN A 10 6.92 -7.58 -21.47
N ALA A 11 7.72 -8.64 -21.63
CA ALA A 11 8.57 -9.19 -20.56
C ALA A 11 9.46 -8.12 -19.89
N ASP A 12 10.01 -7.20 -20.67
CA ASP A 12 10.94 -6.16 -20.20
C ASP A 12 10.24 -5.17 -19.26
N TYR A 13 9.00 -4.77 -19.59
CA TYR A 13 8.18 -3.93 -18.70
C TYR A 13 7.81 -4.65 -17.40
N VAL A 14 7.65 -5.98 -17.42
CA VAL A 14 7.44 -6.76 -16.19
C VAL A 14 8.71 -6.75 -15.33
N GLN A 15 9.88 -7.00 -15.92
CA GLN A 15 11.17 -6.96 -15.20
C GLN A 15 11.49 -5.57 -14.64
N ARG A 16 11.15 -4.49 -15.38
CA ARG A 16 11.25 -3.10 -14.92
C ARG A 16 10.34 -2.84 -13.73
N PHE A 17 9.11 -3.36 -13.76
CA PHE A 17 8.17 -3.23 -12.66
C PHE A 17 8.67 -3.97 -11.41
N ASP A 18 9.19 -5.19 -11.57
CA ASP A 18 9.82 -5.95 -10.49
C ASP A 18 11.05 -5.26 -9.92
N SER A 19 11.87 -4.66 -10.78
CA SER A 19 13.04 -3.87 -10.38
C SER A 19 12.64 -2.62 -9.57
N LEU A 20 11.62 -1.89 -10.00
CA LEU A 20 11.08 -0.73 -9.27
C LEU A 20 10.48 -1.14 -7.92
N ALA A 21 9.69 -2.22 -7.93
CA ALA A 21 9.06 -2.80 -6.75
C ALA A 21 10.10 -3.22 -5.70
N ALA A 22 11.12 -3.99 -6.12
CA ALA A 22 12.23 -4.42 -5.27
C ALA A 22 13.05 -3.23 -4.72
N ARG A 23 13.34 -2.21 -5.52
CA ARG A 23 14.04 -0.98 -5.09
C ARG A 23 13.29 -0.17 -4.03
N LEU A 24 11.97 -0.31 -3.96
CA LEU A 24 11.11 0.34 -2.97
C LEU A 24 10.81 -0.57 -1.77
N GLY A 25 11.16 -1.86 -1.82
CA GLY A 25 10.73 -2.86 -0.83
C GLY A 25 9.22 -3.14 -0.86
N LEU A 26 8.57 -2.97 -2.02
CA LEU A 26 7.12 -3.03 -2.18
C LEU A 26 6.71 -4.09 -3.21
N ASN A 27 5.45 -4.53 -3.16
CA ASN A 27 4.84 -5.31 -4.25
C ASN A 27 4.32 -4.40 -5.38
N ARG A 28 4.20 -4.93 -6.61
CA ARG A 28 3.63 -4.23 -7.79
C ARG A 28 2.33 -3.50 -7.48
N THR A 29 1.40 -4.18 -6.79
CA THR A 29 0.12 -3.61 -6.37
C THR A 29 0.28 -2.40 -5.43
N GLN A 30 1.26 -2.45 -4.52
CA GLN A 30 1.48 -1.37 -3.56
C GLN A 30 2.19 -0.17 -4.19
N VAL A 31 3.07 -0.37 -5.17
CA VAL A 31 3.65 0.73 -5.98
C VAL A 31 2.54 1.56 -6.65
N ILE A 32 1.53 0.90 -7.25
CA ILE A 32 0.40 1.62 -7.88
C ILE A 32 -0.52 2.28 -6.84
N ARG A 33 -0.80 1.63 -5.69
CA ARG A 33 -1.57 2.27 -4.61
C ARG A 33 -0.86 3.52 -4.06
N ASN A 34 0.45 3.44 -3.89
CA ASN A 34 1.27 4.58 -3.44
C ASN A 34 1.26 5.71 -4.48
N LEU A 35 1.38 5.41 -5.77
CA LEU A 35 1.24 6.40 -6.85
C LEU A 35 -0.14 7.10 -6.83
N LEU A 36 -1.21 6.36 -6.51
CA LEU A 36 -2.60 6.85 -6.50
C LEU A 36 -3.08 7.36 -5.13
N SER A 37 -2.21 7.38 -4.12
CA SER A 37 -2.56 7.75 -2.74
C SER A 37 -2.75 9.25 -2.53
N ASN A 38 -2.20 10.08 -3.43
CA ASN A 38 -1.95 11.52 -3.28
C ASN A 38 -0.93 11.88 -2.17
N ASP A 39 -0.22 10.90 -1.60
CA ASP A 39 0.92 11.13 -0.72
C ASP A 39 2.12 11.57 -1.55
N THR A 40 2.49 12.85 -1.44
CA THR A 40 3.58 13.43 -2.24
C THR A 40 4.92 12.75 -1.97
N ILE A 41 5.19 12.35 -0.72
CA ILE A 41 6.46 11.71 -0.32
C ILE A 41 6.59 10.35 -0.99
N LEU A 42 5.52 9.55 -0.98
CA LEU A 42 5.52 8.25 -1.65
C LEU A 42 5.62 8.38 -3.18
N ILE A 43 4.99 9.41 -3.76
CA ILE A 43 5.10 9.68 -5.21
C ILE A 43 6.51 10.16 -5.56
N ASP A 44 7.16 10.99 -4.74
CA ASP A 44 8.55 11.44 -4.92
C ASP A 44 9.53 10.27 -4.85
N MET A 45 9.37 9.37 -3.87
CA MET A 45 10.15 8.13 -3.78
C MET A 45 10.00 7.25 -5.02
N ILE A 46 8.77 7.15 -5.57
CA ILE A 46 8.52 6.41 -6.82
C ILE A 46 9.18 7.13 -8.01
N GLU A 47 9.06 8.46 -8.11
CA GLU A 47 9.65 9.29 -9.17
C GLU A 47 11.17 9.06 -9.24
N GLU A 48 11.88 9.18 -8.11
CA GLU A 48 13.33 8.96 -8.02
C GLU A 48 13.76 7.53 -8.38
N LYS A 49 13.03 6.50 -7.91
CA LYS A 49 13.37 5.10 -8.23
C LYS A 49 12.96 4.66 -9.64
N ALA A 50 11.98 5.33 -10.25
CA ALA A 50 11.53 5.07 -11.62
C ALA A 50 12.47 5.73 -12.66
N LYS A 51 12.97 6.95 -12.41
CA LYS A 51 13.98 7.61 -13.26
C LYS A 51 15.28 6.81 -13.39
N THR A 52 15.62 6.01 -12.38
CA THR A 52 16.83 5.16 -12.38
C THR A 52 16.61 3.80 -13.04
N LEU A 53 15.45 3.54 -13.66
CA LEU A 53 15.28 2.40 -14.56
C LEU A 53 16.03 2.69 -15.87
N GLN A 54 16.69 1.70 -16.46
CA GLN A 54 17.40 1.88 -17.73
C GLN A 54 16.43 2.36 -18.82
N GLN A 55 16.87 3.20 -19.74
CA GLN A 55 16.06 3.58 -20.90
C GLN A 55 16.02 2.41 -21.90
N ILE A 56 14.84 2.03 -22.38
CA ILE A 56 14.71 1.23 -23.62
C ILE A 56 14.76 2.25 -24.76
N THR A 57 15.71 2.08 -25.68
CA THR A 57 15.73 2.90 -26.89
C THR A 57 14.69 2.37 -27.88
N ILE A 58 14.33 3.18 -28.86
CA ILE A 58 13.37 2.81 -29.91
C ILE A 58 13.84 1.56 -30.70
N GLU A 59 15.15 1.27 -30.68
CA GLU A 59 15.78 0.15 -31.36
C GLU A 59 15.41 -1.22 -30.72
N ASP A 60 15.29 -1.30 -29.39
CA ASP A 60 14.86 -2.53 -28.70
C ASP A 60 13.41 -2.92 -29.06
N VAL A 61 12.58 -1.94 -29.42
CA VAL A 61 11.16 -2.12 -29.76
C VAL A 61 10.97 -2.89 -31.08
N PHE A 62 11.94 -2.82 -31.98
CA PHE A 62 11.93 -3.55 -33.26
C PHE A 62 12.77 -4.84 -33.25
N GLY A 63 13.66 -5.02 -32.28
CA GLY A 63 14.56 -6.18 -32.19
C GLY A 63 14.10 -7.32 -31.27
N ALA A 64 13.23 -7.04 -30.29
CA ALA A 64 12.79 -8.05 -29.32
C ALA A 64 11.81 -9.06 -29.96
N LYS A 65 12.28 -10.30 -30.18
CA LYS A 65 11.42 -11.46 -30.52
C LYS A 65 10.22 -11.50 -29.58
N GLU A 66 9.02 -11.67 -30.11
CA GLU A 66 7.76 -11.63 -29.35
C GLU A 66 7.70 -12.67 -28.22
N GLY A 67 8.25 -12.31 -27.05
CA GLY A 67 7.97 -13.00 -25.81
C GLY A 67 6.49 -12.82 -25.49
N THR A 68 5.78 -13.93 -25.24
CA THR A 68 4.34 -13.92 -24.98
C THR A 68 4.01 -12.85 -23.92
N PRO A 69 3.18 -11.85 -24.24
CA PRO A 69 2.99 -10.70 -23.35
C PRO A 69 2.33 -11.13 -22.04
N SER A 70 3.06 -10.92 -20.95
CA SER A 70 2.67 -11.27 -19.60
C SER A 70 1.50 -10.42 -19.12
N ILE A 71 0.47 -11.08 -18.59
CA ILE A 71 -0.67 -10.42 -17.95
C ILE A 71 -0.36 -10.24 -16.46
N ILE A 72 -0.27 -8.99 -16.01
CA ILE A 72 -0.19 -8.65 -14.58
C ILE A 72 -1.61 -8.32 -14.10
N THR A 73 -2.09 -9.01 -13.07
CA THR A 73 -3.36 -8.69 -12.40
C THR A 73 -3.09 -7.89 -11.14
N ILE A 74 -3.80 -6.78 -10.94
CA ILE A 74 -3.57 -5.83 -9.85
C ILE A 74 -4.89 -5.54 -9.13
N ARG A 75 -4.87 -5.62 -7.80
CA ARG A 75 -6.07 -5.50 -6.96
C ARG A 75 -6.21 -4.09 -6.37
N LEU A 76 -7.09 -3.29 -6.98
CA LEU A 76 -7.44 -1.94 -6.53
C LEU A 76 -8.85 -1.91 -5.91
N ASN A 77 -9.09 -0.96 -5.00
CA ASN A 77 -10.46 -0.65 -4.56
C ASN A 77 -11.10 0.34 -5.55
N LYS A 78 -12.42 0.55 -5.45
CA LYS A 78 -13.16 1.45 -6.36
C LYS A 78 -12.57 2.87 -6.40
N VAL A 79 -12.14 3.40 -5.25
CA VAL A 79 -11.54 4.75 -5.14
C VAL A 79 -10.22 4.85 -5.89
N PHE A 80 -9.33 3.87 -5.75
CA PHE A 80 -8.06 3.82 -6.50
C PHE A 80 -8.30 3.57 -7.99
N GLU A 81 -9.30 2.77 -8.37
CA GLU A 81 -9.65 2.57 -9.78
C GLU A 81 -10.19 3.87 -10.42
N GLU A 82 -11.08 4.60 -9.73
CA GLU A 82 -11.57 5.92 -10.15
C GLU A 82 -10.43 6.94 -10.26
N ARG A 83 -9.53 7.02 -9.27
CA ARG A 83 -8.32 7.86 -9.34
C ARG A 83 -7.41 7.48 -10.49
N PHE A 84 -7.26 6.19 -10.81
CA PHE A 84 -6.45 5.75 -11.94
C PHE A 84 -7.10 6.12 -13.28
N ASN A 85 -8.43 6.06 -13.38
CA ASN A 85 -9.16 6.55 -14.54
C ASN A 85 -9.00 8.09 -14.68
N ASP A 86 -9.07 8.84 -13.57
CA ASP A 86 -8.84 10.30 -13.56
C ASP A 86 -7.39 10.68 -13.91
N LEU A 87 -6.39 9.89 -13.49
CA LEU A 87 -4.98 10.05 -13.90
C LEU A 87 -4.81 9.80 -15.41
N ALA A 88 -5.37 8.70 -15.91
CA ALA A 88 -5.32 8.31 -17.31
C ALA A 88 -5.99 9.35 -18.22
N ALA A 89 -7.22 9.75 -17.90
CA ALA A 89 -7.94 10.81 -18.59
C ALA A 89 -7.21 12.16 -18.50
N GLY A 90 -6.66 12.49 -17.33
CA GLY A 90 -5.90 13.72 -17.10
C GLY A 90 -4.56 13.81 -17.86
N LEU A 91 -4.05 12.69 -18.37
CA LEU A 91 -2.89 12.60 -19.26
C LEU A 91 -3.27 12.35 -20.73
N GLY A 92 -4.56 12.12 -21.03
CA GLY A 92 -5.04 11.75 -22.37
C GLY A 92 -4.60 10.37 -22.86
N ILE A 93 -4.22 9.45 -21.96
CA ILE A 93 -3.66 8.13 -22.31
C ILE A 93 -4.34 6.99 -21.55
N ASN A 94 -4.28 5.78 -22.11
CA ASN A 94 -4.85 4.58 -21.49
C ASN A 94 -4.08 4.15 -20.23
N ARG A 95 -4.76 3.49 -19.27
CA ARG A 95 -4.16 3.00 -17.99
C ARG A 95 -2.87 2.17 -18.18
N VAL A 96 -2.81 1.33 -19.21
CA VAL A 96 -1.60 0.55 -19.59
C VAL A 96 -0.46 1.48 -19.98
N GLN A 97 -0.74 2.56 -20.72
CA GLN A 97 0.26 3.52 -21.17
C GLN A 97 0.76 4.41 -20.03
N VAL A 98 -0.07 4.76 -19.04
CA VAL A 98 0.39 5.42 -17.80
C VAL A 98 1.49 4.61 -17.13
N LEU A 99 1.32 3.29 -17.03
CA LEU A 99 2.33 2.40 -16.43
C LEU A 99 3.55 2.20 -17.33
N ARG A 100 3.40 2.16 -18.66
CA ARG A 100 4.55 2.17 -19.58
C ARG A 100 5.37 3.45 -19.44
N ASN A 101 4.71 4.60 -19.33
CA ASN A 101 5.36 5.90 -19.11
C ASN A 101 6.04 5.99 -17.74
N LEU A 102 5.52 5.32 -16.70
CA LEU A 102 6.17 5.21 -15.39
C LEU A 102 7.37 4.25 -15.40
N LEU A 103 7.33 3.21 -16.24
CA LEU A 103 8.34 2.14 -16.29
C LEU A 103 9.35 2.31 -17.44
N SER A 104 9.28 3.41 -18.20
CA SER A 104 10.15 3.68 -19.34
C SER A 104 11.60 3.97 -18.96
N GLY A 105 11.84 4.54 -17.77
CA GLY A 105 13.13 5.15 -17.40
C GLY A 105 13.37 6.52 -18.05
N ASP A 106 12.37 7.06 -18.75
CA ASP A 106 12.40 8.42 -19.31
C ASP A 106 11.95 9.42 -18.23
N GLU A 107 12.85 10.31 -17.83
CA GLU A 107 12.59 11.33 -16.80
C GLU A 107 11.38 12.23 -17.14
N ILE A 108 11.18 12.57 -18.41
CA ILE A 108 10.09 13.46 -18.83
C ILE A 108 8.74 12.74 -18.64
N LEU A 109 8.65 11.49 -19.09
CA LEU A 109 7.44 10.68 -18.97
C LEU A 109 7.13 10.32 -17.51
N VAL A 110 8.14 9.90 -16.74
CA VAL A 110 8.01 9.58 -15.31
C VAL A 110 7.56 10.81 -14.51
N SER A 111 8.25 11.95 -14.69
CA SER A 111 7.89 13.18 -13.98
C SER A 111 6.51 13.71 -14.40
N GLY A 112 6.13 13.56 -15.67
CA GLY A 112 4.79 13.89 -16.16
C GLY A 112 3.69 13.08 -15.46
N VAL A 113 3.87 11.76 -15.31
CA VAL A 113 2.94 10.88 -14.58
C VAL A 113 2.88 11.28 -13.10
N CYS A 114 4.02 11.46 -12.43
CA CYS A 114 4.08 11.78 -11.01
C CYS A 114 3.51 13.19 -10.69
N LYS A 115 3.80 14.21 -11.50
CA LYS A 115 3.18 15.55 -11.39
C LYS A 115 1.67 15.50 -11.56
N LYS A 116 1.16 14.69 -12.50
CA LYS A 116 -0.30 14.52 -12.65
C LYS A 116 -0.89 13.76 -11.46
N ALA A 117 -0.24 12.71 -10.97
CA ALA A 117 -0.69 11.96 -9.79
C ALA A 117 -0.86 12.84 -8.54
N LYS A 118 0.10 13.76 -8.30
CA LYS A 118 0.04 14.76 -7.21
C LYS A 118 -1.14 15.74 -7.34
N THR A 119 -1.71 15.92 -8.52
CA THR A 119 -2.74 16.95 -8.83
C THR A 119 -4.14 16.39 -9.08
N ILE A 120 -4.37 15.08 -8.89
CA ILE A 120 -5.71 14.46 -9.03
C ILE A 120 -6.62 14.98 -7.92
N LYS A 121 -7.72 15.65 -8.28
CA LYS A 121 -8.75 16.08 -7.33
C LYS A 121 -9.33 14.87 -6.59
N VAL A 122 -9.26 14.90 -5.26
CA VAL A 122 -9.98 13.93 -4.43
C VAL A 122 -11.46 14.23 -4.53
N ARG A 123 -12.23 13.33 -5.16
CA ARG A 123 -13.69 13.35 -5.06
C ARG A 123 -14.06 12.89 -3.64
N SER A 124 -14.59 13.79 -2.81
CA SER A 124 -15.25 13.40 -1.56
C SER A 124 -16.54 12.62 -1.89
N LEU A 125 -16.93 11.70 -1.01
CA LEU A 125 -18.02 10.75 -1.26
C LEU A 125 -19.43 11.35 -1.03
N ASP A 126 -19.54 12.67 -0.90
CA ASP A 126 -20.77 13.38 -0.52
C ASP A 126 -21.63 13.84 -1.71
N ALA A 127 -21.20 13.56 -2.95
CA ALA A 127 -21.84 14.03 -4.18
C ALA A 127 -22.43 12.90 -5.04
N VAL A 128 -23.30 12.05 -4.48
CA VAL A 128 -24.11 11.08 -5.25
C VAL A 128 -25.57 11.04 -4.80
N LYS A 129 -26.33 12.06 -5.19
CA LYS A 129 -27.75 11.94 -5.62
C LYS A 129 -28.07 13.07 -6.61
N ASN A 130 -28.06 12.78 -7.91
CA ASN A 130 -29.29 12.64 -8.72
C ASN A 130 -28.90 12.48 -10.21
N GLU A 131 -29.12 11.30 -10.79
CA GLU A 131 -29.12 11.15 -12.26
C GLU A 131 -30.56 11.15 -12.76
N GLN A 132 -30.96 12.23 -13.44
CA GLN A 132 -32.01 12.19 -14.45
C GLN A 132 -31.50 12.96 -15.68
N ASN A 133 -31.50 12.26 -16.82
CA ASN A 133 -31.04 12.66 -18.15
C ASN A 133 -32.29 12.64 -19.07
N PRO A 134 -32.36 13.25 -20.27
CA PRO A 134 -31.44 14.18 -20.95
C PRO A 134 -32.13 15.46 -21.49
N SER A 135 -31.35 16.39 -22.10
CA SER A 135 -31.65 17.09 -23.38
C SER A 135 -31.11 18.55 -23.46
N CYS A 136 -30.18 18.75 -24.41
CA CYS A 136 -29.95 19.88 -25.33
C CYS A 136 -30.22 21.38 -25.00
N GLN A 137 -29.26 22.19 -25.52
CA GLN A 137 -29.30 23.61 -25.93
C GLN A 137 -28.95 24.73 -24.92
N GLN A 138 -27.85 25.43 -25.27
CA GLN A 138 -27.49 26.83 -24.92
C GLN A 138 -28.09 27.76 -26.01
N PRO A 139 -28.01 29.13 -25.96
CA PRO A 139 -27.38 30.03 -24.96
C PRO A 139 -28.25 31.26 -24.55
N VAL A 140 -27.84 32.08 -23.56
CA VAL A 140 -27.73 33.57 -23.68
C VAL A 140 -27.11 34.29 -22.44
N ASN A 141 -26.11 35.14 -22.72
CA ASN A 141 -25.76 36.50 -22.21
C ASN A 141 -25.97 36.97 -20.74
N ASN A 142 -24.81 37.24 -20.10
CA ASN A 142 -24.34 38.53 -19.53
C ASN A 142 -24.98 39.26 -18.31
N ILE A 143 -24.10 40.09 -17.70
CA ILE A 143 -24.25 41.13 -16.64
C ILE A 143 -23.96 40.55 -15.23
N ALA A 144 -22.78 40.68 -14.59
CA ALA A 144 -21.79 41.77 -14.37
C ALA A 144 -21.99 42.55 -13.04
N VAL A 145 -20.93 42.54 -12.20
CA VAL A 145 -20.68 43.33 -10.95
C VAL A 145 -21.77 43.28 -9.85
N GLU A 146 -21.51 43.51 -8.55
CA GLU A 146 -20.36 44.11 -7.86
C GLU A 146 -20.17 43.56 -6.41
N SER A 147 -19.10 43.99 -5.75
CA SER A 147 -18.68 43.60 -4.39
C SER A 147 -19.26 44.48 -3.27
N PHE A 148 -19.51 43.92 -2.07
CA PHE A 148 -19.06 44.55 -0.82
C PHE A 148 -18.94 43.59 0.38
N SER A 149 -18.09 43.94 1.35
CA SER A 149 -17.70 43.15 2.52
C SER A 149 -18.55 43.44 3.77
N THR A 150 -18.47 42.56 4.80
CA THR A 150 -17.89 42.86 6.14
C THR A 150 -18.41 41.95 7.27
N SER A 151 -17.51 41.16 7.89
CA SER A 151 -17.48 40.72 9.32
C SER A 151 -18.68 40.00 9.98
N GLN A 152 -18.59 39.22 11.08
CA GLN A 152 -17.53 38.59 11.90
C GLN A 152 -18.23 37.51 12.80
N GLU A 153 -17.62 36.53 13.47
CA GLU A 153 -16.23 36.03 13.58
C GLU A 153 -16.26 34.56 14.08
N HIS A 154 -15.15 33.80 13.95
CA HIS A 154 -14.49 33.03 15.03
C HIS A 154 -13.17 32.43 14.51
N GLN A 155 -12.05 32.73 15.17
CA GLN A 155 -10.72 32.25 14.80
C GLN A 155 -10.17 31.18 15.77
N LYS A 156 -9.17 30.45 15.25
CA LYS A 156 -8.05 29.71 15.87
C LYS A 156 -8.26 28.18 16.05
N HIS A 157 -7.26 27.32 15.80
CA HIS A 157 -5.83 27.54 15.50
C HIS A 157 -5.30 26.46 14.53
N GLN A 158 -4.26 26.76 13.75
CA GLN A 158 -3.45 25.74 13.05
C GLN A 158 -2.37 25.18 13.99
N ASP A 159 -1.98 23.92 13.78
CA ASP A 159 -0.58 23.45 13.59
C ASP A 159 -0.32 22.03 14.14
N GLY A 160 0.59 21.29 13.48
CA GLY A 160 1.36 20.22 14.13
C GLY A 160 1.18 18.78 13.65
N ILE A 161 1.64 18.45 12.43
CA ILE A 161 2.15 17.09 12.17
C ILE A 161 3.58 17.02 12.72
N ASN A 162 3.77 16.44 13.90
CA ASN A 162 5.08 15.86 14.27
C ASN A 162 4.98 14.94 15.52
N LEU A 163 4.84 13.63 15.32
CA LEU A 163 4.96 12.64 16.41
C LEU A 163 5.90 11.45 16.08
N PHE A 164 6.35 11.33 14.83
CA PHE A 164 7.17 10.20 14.37
C PHE A 164 8.69 10.38 14.61
N SER A 165 9.12 11.54 15.12
CA SER A 165 10.55 11.94 15.13
C SER A 165 11.22 11.99 16.52
N LYS A 166 10.55 11.61 17.62
CA LYS A 166 11.02 11.95 19.00
C LYS A 166 11.50 10.79 19.90
N PHE A 167 11.43 9.52 19.47
CA PHE A 167 11.67 8.38 20.37
C PHE A 167 12.87 7.46 20.02
N TYR A 168 13.95 8.04 19.49
CA TYR A 168 15.29 7.47 19.63
C TYR A 168 16.12 8.37 20.57
N GLY A 169 16.13 8.01 21.86
CA GLY A 169 16.81 8.71 22.95
C GLY A 169 16.72 7.86 24.23
N GLU A 170 17.77 7.90 25.05
CA GLU A 170 18.08 6.86 26.04
C GLU A 170 17.25 6.89 27.34
N ASN A 171 17.46 5.83 28.14
CA ASN A 171 16.79 5.51 29.40
C ASN A 171 16.97 6.57 30.51
N GLU A 172 16.01 6.72 31.43
CA GLU A 172 16.29 6.62 32.88
C GLU A 172 15.04 6.46 33.78
N HIS A 173 15.27 6.07 35.03
CA HIS A 173 14.26 5.78 36.07
C HIS A 173 13.73 7.03 36.80
N THR A 174 12.48 7.02 37.28
CA THR A 174 12.16 7.26 38.72
C THR A 174 10.71 6.89 39.09
N GLN A 175 10.41 6.83 40.40
CA GLN A 175 9.25 6.11 40.97
C GLN A 175 8.26 6.99 41.77
N SER A 176 7.06 6.42 42.00
CA SER A 176 6.21 6.56 43.21
C SER A 176 5.26 7.77 43.35
N PRO A 177 4.25 7.77 44.28
CA PRO A 177 3.83 6.70 45.20
C PRO A 177 2.30 6.35 45.21
N LEU A 178 1.94 5.32 46.01
CA LEU A 178 0.61 4.67 46.07
C LEU A 178 -0.49 5.43 46.85
N ARG A 179 -1.76 5.12 46.53
CA ARG A 179 -2.84 4.96 47.54
C ARG A 179 -3.67 3.67 47.35
N ARG A 180 -4.25 3.20 48.47
CA ARG A 180 -4.80 1.85 48.73
C ARG A 180 -6.33 1.84 48.45
N GLY A 181 -7.01 0.75 48.08
CA GLY A 181 -6.60 -0.61 47.71
C GLY A 181 -7.78 -1.61 47.80
N ARG A 182 -7.76 -2.72 47.03
CA ARG A 182 -8.57 -3.95 47.26
C ARG A 182 -7.93 -5.11 46.48
N LYS A 183 -7.61 -6.23 47.14
CA LYS A 183 -6.91 -7.35 46.48
C LYS A 183 -7.78 -8.02 45.41
N LYS A 184 -7.44 -7.80 44.13
CA LYS A 184 -7.76 -8.71 43.01
C LYS A 184 -6.50 -9.52 42.65
N LYS A 185 -6.72 -10.70 42.06
CA LYS A 185 -5.68 -11.59 41.54
C LYS A 185 -4.89 -10.83 40.46
N ILE A 186 -3.59 -10.61 40.68
CA ILE A 186 -2.74 -9.85 39.76
C ILE A 186 -2.41 -10.74 38.56
N LEU A 187 -3.23 -10.67 37.52
CA LEU A 187 -2.68 -10.66 36.17
C LEU A 187 -2.20 -9.22 35.92
N SER A 188 -1.04 -9.07 35.29
CA SER A 188 -0.57 -7.77 34.83
C SER A 188 -1.48 -7.27 33.72
N ASP A 189 -2.32 -6.29 34.04
CA ASP A 189 -3.25 -5.63 33.12
C ASP A 189 -2.45 -4.69 32.19
N ILE A 190 -1.65 -5.30 31.30
CA ILE A 190 -0.87 -4.58 30.28
C ILE A 190 -1.84 -4.26 29.15
N ASP A 191 -2.22 -2.98 29.04
CA ASP A 191 -3.13 -2.54 27.98
C ASP A 191 -2.44 -2.54 26.62
N HIS A 192 -2.54 -3.66 25.92
CA HIS A 192 -2.03 -3.87 24.57
C HIS A 192 -2.86 -3.19 23.46
N SER A 193 -3.76 -2.26 23.80
CA SER A 193 -4.69 -1.64 22.83
C SER A 193 -4.00 -0.91 21.69
N GLU A 194 -2.90 -0.18 21.96
CA GLU A 194 -2.22 0.57 20.92
C GLU A 194 -1.38 -0.33 20.00
N GLU A 195 -0.70 -1.34 20.54
CA GLU A 195 0.03 -2.34 19.72
C GLU A 195 -0.93 -3.09 18.81
N ARG A 196 -2.07 -3.57 19.34
CA ARG A 196 -3.14 -4.19 18.53
C ARG A 196 -3.59 -3.25 17.39
N ARG A 197 -3.80 -1.97 17.71
CA ARG A 197 -4.22 -0.96 16.73
C ARG A 197 -3.20 -0.77 15.61
N LEU A 198 -1.92 -0.68 15.96
CA LEU A 198 -0.82 -0.54 14.99
C LEU A 198 -0.66 -1.78 14.11
N ILE A 199 -0.72 -2.99 14.68
CA ILE A 199 -0.61 -4.27 13.95
C ILE A 199 -1.72 -4.40 12.91
N ILE A 200 -2.98 -4.16 13.32
CA ILE A 200 -4.14 -4.28 12.42
C ILE A 200 -4.14 -3.17 11.36
N ALA A 201 -3.80 -1.93 11.74
CA ALA A 201 -3.66 -0.83 10.78
C ALA A 201 -2.60 -1.12 9.71
N HIS A 202 -1.45 -1.69 10.08
CA HIS A 202 -0.40 -2.06 9.14
C HIS A 202 -0.83 -3.21 8.22
N LEU A 203 -1.42 -4.27 8.76
CA LEU A 203 -1.96 -5.37 7.95
C LEU A 203 -3.01 -4.90 6.94
N ASN A 204 -3.91 -4.00 7.35
CA ASN A 204 -4.90 -3.39 6.47
C ASN A 204 -4.25 -2.56 5.37
N LYS A 205 -3.27 -1.71 5.72
CA LYS A 205 -2.50 -0.88 4.78
C LYS A 205 -1.80 -1.71 3.72
N MET A 206 -1.08 -2.77 4.11
CA MET A 206 -0.29 -3.60 3.21
C MET A 206 -1.17 -4.51 2.32
N THR A 207 -2.21 -5.14 2.89
CA THR A 207 -3.09 -6.03 2.11
C THR A 207 -4.13 -5.28 1.27
N GLY A 208 -4.54 -4.08 1.70
CA GLY A 208 -5.71 -3.38 1.16
C GLY A 208 -7.03 -4.01 1.62
N LYS A 209 -7.02 -4.75 2.74
CA LYS A 209 -8.21 -5.30 3.41
C LYS A 209 -8.64 -4.35 4.55
N ASN A 210 -9.74 -4.68 5.21
CA ASN A 210 -10.27 -3.94 6.36
C ASN A 210 -10.71 -4.91 7.46
N PHE A 211 -9.73 -5.42 8.21
CA PHE A 211 -9.94 -6.15 9.46
C PHE A 211 -10.31 -5.16 10.57
N GLY A 212 -11.36 -5.48 11.34
CA GLY A 212 -11.80 -4.65 12.45
C GLY A 212 -10.92 -4.83 13.69
N LEU A 213 -10.74 -3.76 14.46
CA LEU A 213 -10.00 -3.78 15.73
C LEU A 213 -10.68 -4.70 16.75
N ASP A 214 -12.02 -4.71 16.78
CA ASP A 214 -12.82 -5.42 17.79
C ASP A 214 -13.12 -6.90 17.42
N THR A 215 -12.49 -7.41 16.37
CA THR A 215 -12.76 -8.78 15.86
C THR A 215 -12.12 -9.81 16.78
N LYS A 216 -12.93 -10.63 17.47
CA LYS A 216 -12.47 -11.56 18.55
C LYS A 216 -11.31 -12.47 18.13
N GLU A 217 -11.36 -12.98 16.90
CA GLU A 217 -10.36 -13.87 16.31
C GLU A 217 -9.03 -13.14 16.09
N SER A 218 -9.08 -11.86 15.71
CA SER A 218 -7.91 -11.00 15.54
C SER A 218 -7.31 -10.58 16.87
N LEU A 219 -8.16 -10.19 17.84
CA LEU A 219 -7.76 -9.87 19.21
C LEU A 219 -7.02 -11.06 19.84
N THR A 220 -7.68 -12.22 19.90
CA THR A 220 -7.14 -13.44 20.53
C THR A 220 -5.80 -13.87 19.93
N ALA A 221 -5.62 -13.73 18.61
CA ALA A 221 -4.37 -14.09 17.95
C ALA A 221 -3.22 -13.11 18.24
N ILE A 222 -3.51 -11.81 18.38
CA ILE A 222 -2.50 -10.79 18.68
C ILE A 222 -2.17 -10.78 20.17
N ASP A 223 -3.19 -10.74 21.04
CA ASP A 223 -3.04 -10.70 22.50
C ASP A 223 -2.22 -11.89 23.00
N LYS A 224 -2.50 -13.11 22.50
CA LYS A 224 -1.72 -14.29 22.84
C LYS A 224 -0.22 -14.14 22.51
N MET A 225 0.11 -13.53 21.37
CA MET A 225 1.51 -13.32 20.99
C MET A 225 2.18 -12.22 21.83
N LEU A 226 1.43 -11.19 22.23
CA LEU A 226 1.91 -10.15 23.15
C LEU A 226 2.12 -10.70 24.58
N GLU A 227 1.22 -11.56 25.06
CA GLU A 227 1.37 -12.33 26.31
C GLU A 227 2.58 -13.30 26.26
N GLU A 228 2.87 -13.90 25.10
CA GLU A 228 4.09 -14.68 24.85
C GLU A 228 5.36 -13.80 24.71
N GLY A 229 5.25 -12.48 24.89
CA GLY A 229 6.38 -11.54 24.92
C GLY A 229 6.92 -11.14 23.54
N LYS A 230 6.14 -11.33 22.46
CA LYS A 230 6.53 -10.92 21.10
C LYS A 230 6.47 -9.40 20.93
N LYS A 231 7.43 -8.84 20.18
CA LYS A 231 7.54 -7.39 19.97
C LYS A 231 6.75 -6.94 18.75
N LEU A 232 6.20 -5.72 18.79
CA LEU A 232 5.50 -5.07 17.68
C LEU A 232 6.24 -5.19 16.33
N ASP A 233 7.56 -4.97 16.33
CA ASP A 233 8.43 -5.08 15.14
C ASP A 233 8.39 -6.46 14.48
N GLU A 234 8.24 -7.54 15.26
CA GLU A 234 8.15 -8.90 14.75
C GLU A 234 6.81 -9.12 14.01
N PHE A 235 5.70 -8.59 14.52
CA PHE A 235 4.41 -8.63 13.83
C PHE A 235 4.48 -7.88 12.50
N ILE A 236 5.07 -6.68 12.49
CA ILE A 236 5.26 -5.86 11.29
C ILE A 236 6.09 -6.63 10.26
N ARG A 237 7.21 -7.22 10.69
CA ARG A 237 8.09 -8.03 9.81
C ARG A 237 7.42 -9.29 9.28
N ILE A 238 6.59 -9.96 10.08
CA ILE A 238 5.76 -11.09 9.62
C ILE A 238 4.74 -10.63 8.57
N ILE A 239 4.06 -9.50 8.79
CA ILE A 239 3.12 -8.93 7.82
C ILE A 239 3.83 -8.67 6.49
N ASP A 240 4.95 -7.94 6.52
CA ASP A 240 5.68 -7.55 5.30
C ASP A 240 6.20 -8.78 4.55
N ASN A 241 6.79 -9.74 5.26
CA ASN A 241 7.27 -10.99 4.68
C ASN A 241 6.15 -11.79 4.00
N MET A 242 5.03 -11.98 4.68
CA MET A 242 3.96 -12.82 4.16
C MET A 242 3.16 -12.11 3.07
N VAL A 243 3.04 -10.78 3.13
CA VAL A 243 2.47 -9.97 2.04
C VAL A 243 3.32 -10.05 0.79
N SER A 244 4.66 -10.06 0.86
CA SER A 244 5.50 -10.18 -0.33
C SER A 244 5.34 -11.54 -1.04
N VAL A 245 5.04 -12.61 -0.31
CA VAL A 245 4.93 -13.97 -0.87
C VAL A 245 3.48 -14.34 -1.25
N TRP A 246 2.48 -13.90 -0.48
CA TRP A 246 1.09 -14.38 -0.60
C TRP A 246 0.10 -13.39 -1.21
N LEU A 247 0.45 -12.12 -1.40
CA LEU A 247 -0.53 -11.12 -1.89
C LEU A 247 -0.97 -11.41 -3.34
N ASP A 248 -0.05 -11.84 -4.19
CA ASP A 248 -0.28 -12.01 -5.63
C ASP A 248 -0.81 -13.42 -6.01
N ASP A 249 -0.73 -14.41 -5.11
CA ASP A 249 -1.35 -15.73 -5.30
C ASP A 249 -2.80 -15.72 -4.76
N PRO A 250 -3.83 -15.95 -5.61
CA PRO A 250 -5.24 -15.91 -5.18
C PRO A 250 -5.61 -16.89 -4.07
N LYS A 251 -4.99 -18.08 -4.03
CA LYS A 251 -5.24 -19.09 -2.98
C LYS A 251 -4.62 -18.66 -1.65
N MET A 252 -3.49 -17.98 -1.72
CA MET A 252 -2.72 -17.59 -0.54
C MET A 252 -3.10 -16.23 0.04
N ASN A 253 -3.59 -15.30 -0.79
CA ASN A 253 -4.08 -14.00 -0.34
C ASN A 253 -5.20 -14.15 0.71
N VAL A 254 -6.03 -15.18 0.60
CA VAL A 254 -7.09 -15.50 1.59
C VAL A 254 -6.51 -15.66 3.01
N ARG A 255 -5.34 -16.29 3.14
CA ARG A 255 -4.63 -16.56 4.40
C ARG A 255 -3.89 -15.36 5.01
N LEU A 256 -3.87 -14.21 4.32
CA LEU A 256 -3.37 -12.96 4.90
C LEU A 256 -4.42 -12.36 5.86
N CYS A 257 -4.57 -12.95 7.05
CA CYS A 257 -5.42 -12.48 8.15
C CYS A 257 -4.70 -12.71 9.52
N PRO A 258 -5.05 -11.97 10.59
CA PRO A 258 -4.36 -12.09 11.88
C PRO A 258 -4.34 -13.52 12.44
N GLU A 259 -5.48 -14.20 12.39
CA GLU A 259 -5.65 -15.57 12.92
C GLU A 259 -4.82 -16.65 12.19
N THR A 260 -4.36 -16.38 10.96
CA THR A 260 -3.43 -17.28 10.25
C THR A 260 -1.98 -16.84 10.38
N LEU A 261 -1.72 -15.53 10.33
CA LEU A 261 -0.36 -14.97 10.41
C LEU A 261 0.26 -15.11 11.80
N PHE A 262 -0.53 -14.94 12.86
CA PHE A 262 -0.05 -14.92 14.25
C PHE A 262 -0.30 -16.26 14.97
N ARG A 263 -0.23 -17.37 14.23
CA ARG A 263 -0.28 -18.71 14.81
C ARG A 263 1.08 -19.08 15.43
N PRO A 264 1.17 -19.46 16.72
CA PRO A 264 2.45 -19.76 17.38
C PRO A 264 3.30 -20.77 16.61
N ARG A 265 2.68 -21.83 16.06
CA ARG A 265 3.35 -22.88 15.25
C ARG A 265 4.10 -22.34 14.03
N HIS A 266 3.73 -21.18 13.50
CA HIS A 266 4.30 -20.63 12.27
C HIS A 266 5.05 -19.30 12.47
N TRP A 267 5.04 -18.74 13.68
CA TRP A 267 5.66 -17.45 14.02
C TRP A 267 7.09 -17.31 13.49
N GLU A 268 7.99 -18.19 13.94
CA GLU A 268 9.41 -18.17 13.56
C GLU A 268 9.61 -18.43 12.06
N LYS A 269 8.75 -19.26 11.45
CA LYS A 269 8.81 -19.60 10.02
C LYS A 269 8.45 -18.39 9.15
N TYR A 270 7.45 -17.60 9.56
CA TYR A 270 7.03 -16.40 8.85
C TYR A 270 7.97 -15.21 9.10
N LEU A 271 8.51 -15.08 10.33
CA LEU A 271 9.50 -14.06 10.67
C LEU A 271 10.79 -14.17 9.83
N ASN A 272 11.16 -15.41 9.47
CA ASN A 272 12.34 -15.73 8.66
C ASN A 272 12.04 -16.02 7.17
N ALA A 273 10.80 -15.85 6.69
CA ALA A 273 10.43 -16.29 5.34
C ALA A 273 11.22 -15.63 4.20
N ASN A 274 11.71 -14.40 4.42
CA ASN A 274 12.53 -13.65 3.46
C ASN A 274 14.01 -13.48 3.86
N SER A 275 14.51 -14.13 4.92
CA SER A 275 15.91 -13.95 5.35
C SER A 275 16.93 -14.77 4.54
N SER A 276 16.48 -15.54 3.53
CA SER A 276 17.31 -16.45 2.73
C SER A 276 18.05 -15.82 1.54
N SER A 277 18.22 -14.48 1.50
CA SER A 277 18.87 -13.78 0.39
C SER A 277 20.15 -13.04 0.81
N ASN A 278 21.10 -13.78 1.40
CA ASN A 278 22.51 -13.41 1.50
C ASN A 278 23.37 -14.69 1.61
N GLY A 279 23.69 -15.29 0.48
CA GLY A 279 24.49 -16.52 0.39
C GLY A 279 24.16 -17.34 -0.86
N ASP A 280 25.15 -17.45 -1.75
CA ASP A 280 25.28 -18.42 -2.85
C ASP A 280 24.21 -18.51 -3.95
N ILE A 281 24.49 -17.79 -5.04
CA ILE A 281 23.92 -18.05 -6.36
C ILE A 281 24.47 -19.37 -6.91
N LYS A 282 23.60 -20.38 -7.09
CA LYS A 282 23.79 -21.41 -8.12
C LYS A 282 22.52 -21.57 -8.95
N GLN A 283 22.58 -21.09 -10.19
CA GLN A 283 21.52 -21.32 -11.18
C GLN A 283 21.42 -22.82 -11.50
N THR A 284 20.23 -23.42 -11.32
CA THR A 284 19.87 -24.65 -12.02
C THR A 284 18.39 -24.65 -12.42
N GLY A 285 18.14 -24.82 -13.73
CA GLY A 285 16.95 -25.42 -14.35
C GLY A 285 15.53 -25.02 -13.92
N LEU A 286 14.75 -24.52 -14.88
CA LEU A 286 13.29 -24.57 -14.80
C LEU A 286 12.81 -26.02 -14.60
N LYS A 287 12.27 -26.34 -13.42
CA LYS A 287 11.31 -27.44 -13.24
C LYS A 287 10.06 -26.91 -12.54
N LYS A 288 8.91 -27.13 -13.17
CA LYS A 288 7.58 -26.93 -12.55
C LYS A 288 7.51 -27.73 -11.25
N LYS A 289 7.21 -27.06 -10.14
CA LYS A 289 6.60 -27.68 -8.94
C LYS A 289 5.63 -26.68 -8.31
N ASN A 290 4.37 -27.09 -8.19
CA ASN A 290 3.34 -26.38 -7.41
C ASN A 290 3.51 -26.61 -5.89
N ASP A 291 4.61 -27.27 -5.51
CA ASP A 291 4.74 -28.01 -4.25
C ASP A 291 5.39 -27.17 -3.13
N LYS A 292 5.93 -25.98 -3.43
CA LYS A 292 6.60 -25.11 -2.43
C LYS A 292 5.67 -24.73 -1.27
N TYR A 293 4.36 -24.79 -1.51
CA TYR A 293 3.31 -24.39 -0.57
C TYR A 293 2.63 -25.55 0.16
N GLU A 294 2.72 -26.82 -0.27
CA GLU A 294 2.07 -27.92 0.47
C GLU A 294 2.76 -28.17 1.83
N ASN A 295 4.09 -28.13 1.88
CA ASN A 295 4.89 -28.20 3.11
C ASN A 295 4.79 -26.93 4.02
N PHE A 296 3.78 -26.09 3.81
CA PHE A 296 3.43 -24.99 4.71
C PHE A 296 2.06 -25.16 5.40
N TYR A 297 1.20 -26.10 4.98
CA TYR A 297 -0.19 -26.20 5.47
C TYR A 297 -0.65 -27.58 5.96
N LEU A 298 0.30 -28.47 6.30
CA LEU A 298 0.09 -29.65 7.13
C LEU A 298 0.69 -29.42 8.51
#